data_AF-A0A9P6WSI9-F1
#
_entry.id   AF-A0A9P6WSI9-F1
#
_cell.length_a   1.000
_cell.length_b   1.000
_cell.length_c   1.000
_cell.angle_alpha   90.00
_cell.angle_beta   90.00
_cell.angle_gamma   90.00
#
_symmetry.space_group_name_H-M   'P 1'
#
loop_
_entity.id
_entity.type
_entity.pdbx_description
1 polymer ?
#
loop_
_entity_poly.entity_id
_entity_poly.type
_entity_poly.pdbx_seq_one_letter_code
_entity_poly.pdbx_strand_id
1 'polypeptide(L)'
;MAGGWREGILHQKLTAAEVLSHCPTFKEEGLLGGFLYFDARVDDARLTLAVARTAAFHGATVINHAKAIEVTRNAQGKVDGVIVQAGQQEIRARAGRREAG
;
A
#
# COMPACT_ATOMS: atom_id res chain seq x y z
N MET A 1 -17.87 19.30 -12.72
CA MET A 1 -18.20 18.37 -11.62
C MET A 1 -16.94 17.59 -11.28
N ALA A 2 -16.37 17.75 -10.10
CA ALA A 2 -15.06 17.20 -9.74
C ALA A 2 -15.19 15.97 -8.81
N GLY A 3 -15.43 14.77 -9.37
CA GLY A 3 -15.64 13.51 -8.61
C GLY A 3 -16.91 13.56 -7.74
N GLY A 4 -17.81 12.60 -7.64
CA GLY A 4 -17.65 11.16 -7.58
C GLY A 4 -18.15 10.68 -6.21
N TRP A 5 -19.41 10.97 -5.89
CA TRP A 5 -20.21 10.54 -4.71
C TRP A 5 -19.56 9.43 -3.85
N ARG A 6 -19.36 9.66 -2.55
CA ARG A 6 -18.91 8.61 -1.61
C ARG A 6 -19.68 8.70 -0.30
N GLU A 7 -20.13 7.57 0.22
CA GLU A 7 -20.81 7.45 1.53
C GLU A 7 -21.98 8.45 1.73
N GLY A 8 -22.73 8.76 0.66
CA GLY A 8 -23.85 9.70 0.71
C GLY A 8 -23.46 11.19 0.62
N ILE A 9 -22.18 11.51 0.44
CA ILE A 9 -21.66 12.88 0.39
C ILE A 9 -21.00 13.14 -0.97
N LEU A 10 -21.38 14.25 -1.60
CA LEU A 10 -20.77 14.77 -2.83
C LEU A 10 -19.47 15.50 -2.52
N HIS A 11 -18.51 15.42 -3.43
CA HIS A 11 -17.41 16.37 -3.41
C HIS A 11 -17.94 17.77 -3.68
N GLN A 12 -17.37 18.76 -3.01
CA GLN A 12 -17.85 20.13 -3.04
C GLN A 12 -16.74 21.05 -3.53
N LYS A 13 -17.12 22.04 -4.35
CA LYS A 13 -16.27 23.18 -4.63
C LYS A 13 -16.53 24.22 -3.55
N LEU A 14 -15.47 24.68 -2.90
CA LEU A 14 -15.52 25.69 -1.85
C LEU A 14 -15.07 27.05 -2.37
N THR A 15 -15.70 28.10 -1.87
CA THR A 15 -15.22 29.48 -1.93
C THR A 15 -13.98 29.68 -1.05
N ALA A 16 -13.26 30.78 -1.23
CA ALA A 16 -12.10 31.11 -0.40
C ALA A 16 -12.46 31.23 1.09
N ALA A 17 -13.61 31.85 1.41
CA ALA A 17 -14.09 31.99 2.78
C ALA A 17 -14.39 30.63 3.45
N GLU A 18 -15.02 29.71 2.72
CA GLU A 18 -15.28 28.35 3.22
C GLU A 18 -13.97 27.58 3.45
N VAL A 19 -12.98 27.73 2.57
CA VAL A 19 -11.65 27.12 2.78
C VAL A 19 -10.99 27.66 4.05
N LEU A 20 -11.01 28.98 4.29
CA LEU A 20 -10.43 29.57 5.50
C LEU A 20 -11.19 29.16 6.77
N SER A 21 -12.50 28.90 6.67
CA SER A 21 -13.28 28.33 7.78
C SER A 21 -12.82 26.91 8.15
N HIS A 22 -12.38 26.10 7.18
CA HIS A 22 -11.85 24.76 7.43
C HIS A 22 -10.37 24.75 7.80
N CYS A 23 -9.58 25.64 7.20
CA CYS A 23 -8.13 25.72 7.32
C CYS A 23 -7.70 27.16 7.68
N PRO A 24 -7.90 27.60 8.93
CA PRO A 24 -7.74 29.01 9.32
C PRO A 24 -6.29 29.52 9.28
N THR A 25 -5.31 28.62 9.16
CA THR A 25 -3.88 28.95 9.09
C THR A 25 -3.38 29.17 7.66
N PHE A 26 -4.24 29.02 6.65
CA PHE A 26 -3.87 29.28 5.26
C PHE A 26 -3.71 30.79 5.00
N LYS A 27 -2.87 31.14 4.02
CA LYS A 27 -2.74 32.53 3.56
C LYS A 27 -3.95 32.89 2.71
N GLU A 28 -4.60 34.00 3.04
CA GLU A 28 -5.76 34.50 2.29
C GLU A 28 -5.37 35.12 0.95
N GLU A 29 -4.24 35.82 0.89
CA GLU A 29 -3.77 36.49 -0.33
C GLU A 29 -3.58 35.48 -1.48
N GLY A 30 -4.33 35.65 -2.56
CA GLY A 30 -4.31 34.79 -3.74
C GLY A 30 -5.12 33.49 -3.64
N LEU A 31 -5.82 33.24 -2.53
CA LEU A 31 -6.70 32.07 -2.39
C LEU A 31 -7.99 32.24 -3.21
N LEU A 32 -8.18 31.41 -4.23
CA LEU A 32 -9.36 31.47 -5.11
C LEU A 32 -10.54 30.61 -4.63
N GLY A 33 -10.27 29.62 -3.78
CA GLY A 33 -11.22 28.58 -3.36
C GLY A 33 -10.55 27.21 -3.24
N GLY A 34 -11.34 26.16 -3.10
CA GLY A 34 -10.83 24.80 -2.91
C GLY A 34 -11.80 23.71 -3.30
N PHE A 35 -11.39 22.45 -3.09
CA PHE A 35 -12.24 21.29 -3.27
C PHE A 35 -12.22 20.46 -1.99
N LEU A 36 -13.40 20.14 -1.48
CA LEU A 36 -13.58 19.23 -0.37
C LEU A 36 -14.03 17.87 -0.93
N TYR A 37 -13.23 16.85 -0.66
CA TYR A 37 -13.45 15.50 -1.17
C TYR A 37 -12.95 14.45 -0.18
N PHE A 38 -13.37 13.19 -0.34
CA PHE A 38 -12.87 12.10 0.48
C PHE A 38 -11.54 11.60 -0.04
N ASP A 39 -10.57 11.55 0.86
CA ASP A 39 -9.26 10.95 0.61
C ASP A 39 -9.01 9.79 1.59
N ALA A 40 -8.07 8.92 1.25
CA ALA A 40 -7.69 7.81 2.11
C ALA A 40 -6.53 8.21 3.03
N ARG A 41 -6.71 8.01 4.33
CA ARG A 41 -5.63 8.00 5.32
C ARG A 41 -5.37 6.55 5.69
N VAL A 42 -4.10 6.15 5.74
CA VAL A 42 -3.73 4.78 6.13
C VAL A 42 -2.47 4.79 6.99
N ASP A 43 -2.45 3.89 7.96
CA ASP A 43 -1.23 3.44 8.67
C ASP A 43 -0.65 2.29 7.85
N ASP A 44 0.35 2.58 7.02
CA ASP A 44 0.95 1.67 6.06
C ASP A 44 1.67 0.50 6.74
N ALA A 45 2.31 0.74 7.88
CA ALA A 45 2.93 -0.29 8.71
C ALA A 45 1.89 -1.27 9.25
N ARG A 46 0.79 -0.78 9.82
CA ARG A 46 -0.29 -1.63 10.33
C ARG A 46 -1.00 -2.39 9.21
N LEU A 47 -1.25 -1.75 8.07
CA LEU A 47 -1.83 -2.40 6.90
C LEU A 47 -0.94 -3.55 6.42
N THR A 48 0.36 -3.30 6.28
CA THR A 48 1.34 -4.32 5.84
C THR A 48 1.37 -5.51 6.80
N LEU A 49 1.40 -5.25 8.11
CA LEU A 49 1.38 -6.30 9.12
C LEU A 49 0.06 -7.09 9.10
N ALA A 50 -1.07 -6.41 8.93
CA ALA A 50 -2.38 -7.07 8.84
C ALA A 50 -2.42 -8.03 7.64
N VAL A 51 -1.94 -7.60 6.46
CA VAL A 51 -1.84 -8.46 5.27
C VAL A 51 -0.95 -9.68 5.55
N ALA A 52 0.24 -9.47 6.11
CA ALA A 52 1.17 -10.56 6.43
C ALA A 52 0.56 -11.57 7.44
N ARG A 53 -0.12 -11.08 8.48
CA ARG A 53 -0.79 -11.93 9.47
C ARG A 53 -1.96 -12.71 8.88
N THR A 54 -2.75 -12.10 8.01
CA THR A 54 -3.85 -12.79 7.30
C THR A 54 -3.30 -13.87 6.37
N ALA A 55 -2.21 -13.59 5.64
CA ALA A 55 -1.56 -14.61 4.82
C ALA A 55 -1.08 -15.80 5.67
N ALA A 56 -0.46 -15.52 6.82
CA ALA A 56 -0.05 -16.57 7.77
C ALA A 56 -1.24 -17.37 8.31
N PHE A 57 -2.36 -16.71 8.62
CA PHE A 57 -3.61 -17.37 9.02
C PHE A 57 -4.13 -18.33 7.95
N HIS A 58 -3.99 -17.98 6.67
CA HIS A 58 -4.33 -18.86 5.54
C HIS A 58 -3.20 -19.85 5.15
N GLY A 59 -2.18 -20.02 5.97
CA GLY A 59 -1.15 -21.05 5.80
C GLY A 59 0.09 -20.62 5.01
N ALA A 60 0.28 -19.32 4.74
CA ALA A 60 1.54 -18.84 4.20
C ALA A 60 2.65 -18.84 5.28
N THR A 61 3.87 -19.22 4.90
CA THR A 61 5.05 -19.00 5.74
C THR A 61 5.51 -17.55 5.61
N VAL A 62 5.57 -16.82 6.72
CA VAL A 62 6.02 -15.42 6.78
C VAL A 62 7.23 -15.32 7.70
N ILE A 63 8.32 -14.73 7.21
CA ILE A 63 9.60 -14.62 7.92
C ILE A 63 10.10 -13.17 7.80
N ASN A 64 10.44 -12.54 8.92
CA ASN A 64 11.11 -11.25 8.97
C ASN A 64 12.64 -11.42 9.03
N HIS A 65 13.40 -10.33 8.82
CA HIS A 65 14.88 -10.37 8.82
C HIS A 65 15.48 -11.41 7.85
N ALA A 66 14.78 -11.67 6.74
CA ALA A 66 15.17 -12.65 5.73
C ALA A 66 15.71 -11.90 4.49
N LYS A 67 17.01 -12.01 4.23
CA LYS A 67 17.67 -11.32 3.10
C LYS A 67 17.73 -12.24 1.89
N ALA A 68 17.16 -11.82 0.75
CA ALA A 68 17.41 -12.51 -0.51
C ALA A 68 18.89 -12.34 -0.90
N ILE A 69 19.62 -13.44 -1.03
CA ILE A 69 21.07 -13.46 -1.33
C ILE A 69 21.37 -13.94 -2.75
N GLU A 70 20.45 -14.69 -3.36
CA GLU A 70 20.59 -15.17 -4.74
C GLU A 70 19.22 -15.27 -5.43
N VAL A 71 19.17 -14.95 -6.73
CA VAL A 71 18.03 -15.24 -7.60
C VAL A 71 18.39 -16.45 -8.47
N THR A 72 17.61 -17.53 -8.37
CA THR A 72 17.87 -18.77 -9.11
C THR A 72 17.22 -18.74 -10.49
N ARG A 73 17.82 -19.46 -11.44
CA ARG A 73 17.36 -19.56 -12.83
C ARG A 73 17.33 -21.01 -13.28
N ASN A 74 16.36 -21.35 -14.14
CA ASN A 74 16.26 -22.65 -14.78
C ASN A 74 17.27 -22.79 -15.94
N ALA A 75 17.29 -23.97 -16.58
CA ALA A 75 18.20 -24.28 -17.70
C ALA A 75 18.03 -23.35 -18.92
N GLN A 76 16.88 -22.69 -19.07
CA GLN A 76 16.60 -21.72 -20.13
C GLN A 76 16.92 -20.27 -19.71
N GLY A 77 17.53 -20.07 -18.54
CA GLY A 77 17.91 -18.76 -18.01
C GLY A 77 16.78 -17.95 -17.37
N LYS A 78 15.57 -18.50 -17.26
CA LYS A 78 14.40 -17.83 -16.66
C LYS A 78 14.44 -17.96 -15.14
N VAL A 79 14.07 -16.89 -14.43
CA VAL A 79 13.97 -16.88 -12.95
C VAL A 79 12.96 -17.92 -12.48
N ASP A 80 13.38 -18.76 -11.53
CA ASP A 80 12.57 -19.85 -10.98
C ASP A 80 12.55 -19.91 -9.45
N GLY A 81 13.20 -18.96 -8.78
CA GLY A 81 13.25 -18.93 -7.32
C GLY A 81 14.26 -17.94 -6.76
N VAL A 82 14.46 -18.05 -5.45
CA VAL A 82 15.42 -17.27 -4.66
C VAL A 82 16.04 -18.12 -3.57
N ILE A 83 17.25 -17.78 -3.16
CA ILE A 83 17.86 -18.23 -1.91
C ILE A 83 17.83 -17.06 -0.93
N VAL A 84 17.36 -17.34 0.28
CA VAL A 84 17.14 -16.36 1.33
C VAL A 84 17.95 -16.76 2.56
N GLN A 85 18.68 -15.81 3.14
CA GLN A 85 19.33 -15.98 4.43
C GLN A 85 18.44 -15.44 5.55
N ALA A 86 18.07 -16.31 6.49
CA ALA A 86 17.29 -15.98 7.68
C ALA A 86 18.07 -16.43 8.92
N GLY A 87 18.72 -15.48 9.61
CA GLY A 87 19.66 -15.79 10.68
C GLY A 87 20.84 -16.62 10.16
N GLN A 88 21.09 -17.78 10.78
CA GLN A 88 22.15 -18.71 10.37
C GLN A 88 21.70 -19.73 9.31
N GLN A 89 20.45 -19.64 8.85
CA GLN A 89 19.88 -20.59 7.90
C GLN A 89 19.79 -20.01 6.50
N GLU A 90 20.03 -20.85 5.49
CA GLU A 90 19.70 -20.56 4.10
C GLU A 90 18.45 -21.36 3.68
N ILE A 91 17.51 -20.67 3.07
CA ILE A 91 16.22 -21.21 2.65
C ILE A 91 16.08 -20.99 1.15
N ARG A 92 15.89 -22.06 0.40
CA ARG A 92 15.56 -22.00 -1.02
C ARG A 92 14.05 -21.95 -1.21
N ALA A 93 13.56 -20.92 -1.88
CA ALA A 93 12.15 -20.78 -2.26
C ALA A 93 12.01 -20.81 -3.79
N ARG A 94 11.09 -21.63 -4.31
CA ARG A 94 10.77 -21.64 -5.74
C ARG A 94 9.69 -20.61 -6.07
N ALA A 95 9.85 -19.92 -7.19
CA ALA A 95 8.83 -19.09 -7.76
C ALA A 95 7.77 -19.98 -8.44
N GLY A 96 6.52 -19.83 -8.04
CA GLY A 96 5.38 -20.51 -8.65
C GLY A 96 4.12 -19.70 -8.41
N ARG A 97 3.17 -19.77 -9.35
CA ARG A 97 1.82 -19.25 -9.16
C ARG A 97 0.98 -20.38 -8.57
N ARG A 98 0.42 -20.20 -7.38
CA ARG A 98 -0.73 -21.03 -7.00
C ARG A 98 -1.92 -20.50 -7.78
N GLU A 99 -2.52 -21.34 -8.63
CA GLU A 99 -3.87 -21.07 -9.09
C GLU A 99 -4.80 -21.27 -7.89
N ALA A 100 -5.61 -20.26 -7.60
CA ALA A 100 -6.65 -20.39 -6.60
C ALA A 100 -7.69 -21.36 -7.16
N GLY A 101 -7.70 -22.58 -6.64
CA GLY A 101 -8.81 -23.52 -6.79
C GLY A 101 -9.95 -23.17 -5.86
#